data_AF-A0A8H9QV16-F1
#
_entry.id   AF-A0A8H9QV16-F1
#
_cell.length_a   1.000
_cell.length_b   1.000
_cell.length_c   1.000
_cell.angle_alpha   90.00
_cell.angle_beta   90.00
_cell.angle_gamma   90.00
#
_symmetry.space_group_name_H-M   'P 1'
#
loop_
_entity.id
_entity.type
_entity.pdbx_description
1 polymer ?
#
loop_
_entity_poly.entity_id
_entity_poly.type
_entity_poly.pdbx_seq_one_letter_code
_entity_poly.pdbx_strand_id
1 'polypeptide(L)' 'MELLVYVKGRRDPFTYSGDRIDVLDFEMNGIKYKQIRYFRKGFSKSELIESELITRMREKK' A
#
# COMPACT_ATOMS: atom_id res chain seq x y z
N MET A 1 -0.75 -13.32 -2.49
CA MET A 1 -1.51 -12.36 -1.66
C MET A 1 -1.82 -11.13 -2.50
N GLU A 2 -3.01 -10.58 -2.37
CA GLU A 2 -3.38 -9.29 -2.98
C GLU A 2 -3.83 -8.30 -1.90
N LEU A 3 -3.40 -7.04 -2.02
CA LEU A 3 -3.84 -5.94 -1.19
C LEU A 3 -4.46 -4.86 -2.08
N LEU A 4 -5.71 -4.53 -1.80
CA LEU A 4 -6.43 -3.43 -2.43
C LEU A 4 -6.39 -2.21 -1.50
N VAL A 5 -5.90 -1.08 -2.01
CA VAL A 5 -5.82 0.19 -1.28
C VAL A 5 -6.68 1.22 -1.97
N TYR A 6 -7.73 1.63 -1.29
CA TYR A 6 -8.68 2.63 -1.75
C TYR A 6 -8.22 4.00 -1.25
N VAL A 7 -8.17 4.97 -2.16
CA VAL A 7 -7.76 6.35 -1.85
C VAL A 7 -8.83 7.34 -2.26
N LYS A 8 -8.88 8.49 -1.59
CA LYS A 8 -9.79 9.60 -1.93
C LYS A 8 -9.54 10.07 -3.37
N GLY A 9 -10.62 10.41 -4.08
CA GLY A 9 -10.55 10.94 -5.44
C GLY A 9 -10.26 9.92 -6.54
N ARG A 10 -10.08 8.63 -6.22
CA ARG A 10 -9.91 7.56 -7.20
C ARG A 10 -11.02 6.52 -7.10
N ARG A 11 -11.59 6.15 -8.24
CA ARG A 11 -12.65 5.12 -8.32
C ARG A 11 -12.10 3.71 -8.07
N ASP A 12 -10.99 3.37 -8.71
CA ASP A 12 -10.38 2.04 -8.61
C ASP A 12 -9.27 2.00 -7.54
N PRO A 13 -9.15 0.90 -6.77
CA PRO A 13 -8.08 0.77 -5.78
C PRO A 13 -6.71 0.58 -6.45
N PHE A 14 -5.65 0.99 -5.75
CA PHE A 14 -4.33 0.46 -6.02
C PHE A 14 -4.31 -1.02 -5.66
N THR A 15 -3.82 -1.86 -6.57
CA THR A 15 -3.74 -3.30 -6.37
C THR A 15 -2.28 -3.71 -6.29
N TYR A 16 -1.89 -4.23 -5.13
CA TYR A 16 -0.57 -4.79 -4.88
C TYR A 16 -0.69 -6.30 -4.86
N SER A 17 0.13 -7.00 -5.64
CA SER A 17 0.12 -8.46 -5.72
C SER A 17 1.53 -9.00 -5.51
N GLY A 18 1.67 -9.97 -4.60
CA GLY A 18 2.96 -10.57 -4.30
C GLY A 18 2.86 -11.85 -3.48
N ASP A 19 4.00 -12.49 -3.33
CA ASP A 19 4.24 -13.63 -2.43
C ASP A 19 4.13 -13.16 -0.97
N ARG A 20 4.59 -11.93 -0.70
CA ARG A 20 4.45 -11.22 0.59
C ARG A 20 4.12 -9.75 0.33
N ILE A 21 3.28 -9.18 1.20
CA ILE A 21 3.01 -7.74 1.24
C ILE A 21 3.16 -7.27 2.67
N ASP A 22 4.04 -6.30 2.90
CA ASP A 22 4.23 -5.64 4.19
C ASP A 22 3.67 -4.22 4.11
N VAL A 23 2.90 -3.80 5.13
CA VAL A 23 2.36 -2.43 5.25
C VAL A 23 2.89 -1.82 6.53
N LEU A 24 3.65 -0.74 6.41
CA LEU A 24 4.31 -0.07 7.54
C LEU A 24 3.82 1.37 7.68
N ASP A 25 3.72 1.85 8.92
CA ASP A 25 3.57 3.27 9.21
C ASP A 25 4.91 3.98 9.06
N PHE A 26 4.91 5.10 8.35
CA PHE A 26 6.09 5.89 8.09
C PHE A 26 5.76 7.37 8.23
N GLU A 27 6.69 8.16 8.78
CA GLU A 27 6.55 9.61 8.86
C GLU A 27 7.78 10.27 8.26
N MET A 28 7.56 11.25 7.38
CA MET A 28 8.62 12.01 6.73
C MET A 28 8.23 13.47 6.65
N ASN A 29 9.08 14.33 7.22
CA ASN A 29 8.87 15.78 7.30
C ASN A 29 7.50 16.15 7.91
N GLY A 30 7.07 15.41 8.94
CA GLY A 30 5.78 15.62 9.63
C GLY A 30 4.55 15.10 8.87
N ILE A 31 4.72 14.52 7.67
CA ILE A 31 3.62 13.92 6.90
C ILE A 31 3.63 12.41 7.14
N LYS A 32 2.45 11.85 7.46
CA LYS A 32 2.25 10.42 7.69
C LYS A 32 1.93 9.69 6.40
N TYR A 33 2.61 8.57 6.18
CA TYR A 33 2.45 7.69 5.03
C TYR A 33 2.24 6.25 5.50
N LYS A 34 1.58 5.46 4.65
CA LYS A 34 1.73 4.01 4.65
C LYS A 34 2.77 3.65 3.59
N GLN A 35 3.80 2.93 3.99
CA GLN A 35 4.74 2.28 3.07
C GLN A 35 4.22 0.88 2.75
N ILE A 36 4.02 0.60 1.46
CA ILE A 36 3.57 -0.71 0.97
C ILE A 36 4.73 -1.37 0.24
N ARG A 37 5.19 -2.48 0.79
CA ARG A 37 6.27 -3.29 0.22
C ARG A 37 5.69 -4.58 -0.31
N TYR A 38 5.87 -4.87 -1.59
CA TYR A 38 5.38 -6.10 -2.20
C TYR A 38 6.53 -6.87 -2.85
N PHE A 39 6.56 -8.16 -2.55
CA PHE A 39 7.62 -9.08 -2.95
C PHE A 39 7.05 -10.06 -3.98
N ARG A 40 7.69 -10.19 -5.13
CA ARG A 40 7.26 -11.10 -6.19
C ARG A 40 8.47 -11.71 -6.89
N LYS A 41 8.59 -13.03 -6.85
CA LYS A 41 9.64 -13.79 -7.56
C LYS A 41 11.07 -13.26 -7.30
N GLY A 42 11.38 -12.96 -6.05
CA GLY A 42 12.71 -12.46 -5.64
C GLY A 42 12.94 -10.96 -5.84
N PHE A 43 12.00 -10.22 -6.44
CA PHE A 43 12.03 -8.77 -6.51
C PHE A 43 11.17 -8.15 -5.41
N SER A 44 11.58 -6.98 -4.94
CA SER A 44 10.76 -6.16 -4.03
C SER A 44 10.58 -4.77 -4.61
N LYS A 45 9.40 -4.20 -4.40
CA LYS A 45 9.10 -2.80 -4.68
C LYS A 45 8.43 -2.19 -3.46
N SER A 46 8.65 -0.88 -3.29
CA SER A 46 8.10 -0.09 -2.19
C SER A 46 7.43 1.14 -2.75
N GLU A 47 6.24 1.45 -2.25
CA GLU A 47 5.50 2.67 -2.58
C GLU A 47 5.06 3.36 -1.29
N LEU A 48 4.97 4.69 -1.33
CA LEU A 48 4.46 5.52 -0.24
C LEU A 48 3.12 6.11 -0.65
N ILE A 49 2.12 5.99 0.22
CA ILE A 49 0.82 6.65 0.06
C ILE A 49 0.57 7.45 1.33
N GLU A 50 0.25 8.73 1.20
CA GLU A 50 -0.13 9.56 2.35
C GLU A 50 -1.31 8.93 3.09
N SER A 51 -1.17 8.77 4.40
CA SER A 51 -2.14 8.04 5.22
C SER A 51 -3.53 8.70 5.18
N GLU A 52 -3.60 10.02 5.06
CA GLU A 52 -4.87 10.76 5.00
C GLU A 52 -5.64 10.55 3.69
N LEU A 53 -4.95 10.11 2.62
CA LEU A 53 -5.59 9.79 1.35
C LEU A 53 -6.22 8.40 1.37
N ILE A 54 -5.73 7.48 2.20
CA ILE A 54 -6.23 6.11 2.27
C ILE A 54 -7.58 6.09 2.99
N THR A 55 -8.61 5.62 2.31
CA THR A 55 -9.96 5.47 2.88
C THR A 55 -10.18 4.06 3.42
N ARG A 56 -9.60 3.05 2.77
CA ARG A 56 -9.75 1.64 3.15
C ARG A 56 -8.62 0.80 2.58
N MET A 57 -8.22 -0.24 3.31
CA MET A 57 -7.37 -1.31 2.81
C MET A 57 -8.11 -2.65 2.95
N ARG A 58 -7.97 -3.54 1.96
CA ARG A 58 -8.58 -4.87 1.97
C ARG A 58 -7.60 -5.90 1.42
N GLU A 59 -7.27 -6.88 2.25
CA GLU A 59 -6.59 -8.09 1.81
C GLU A 59 -7.56 -8.99 1.04
N LYS A 60 -7.08 -9.56 -0.06
CA LYS A 60 -7.76 -10.60 -0.81
C LYS A 60 -6.88 -11.85 -0.83
N LYS A 61 -7.42 -12.93 -0.28
CA LYS A 61 -6.83 -14.26 -0.27
C LYS A 61 -7.09 -14.97 -1.60
#